data_AF-A0A2N3VU38-F1
#
_entry.id   AF-A0A2N3VU38-F1
#
_cell.length_a   1.000
_cell.length_b   1.000
_cell.length_c   1.000
_cell.angle_alpha   90.00
_cell.angle_beta   90.00
_cell.angle_gamma   90.00
#
_symmetry.space_group_name_H-M   'P 1'
#
loop_
_entity.id
_entity.type
_entity.pdbx_description
1 polymer ?
#
loop_
_entity_poly.entity_id
_entity_poly.type
_entity_poly.pdbx_seq_one_letter_code
_entity_poly.pdbx_strand_id
1 'polypeptide(L)'
;MFLPRGDTALTRRAREESTLSAVVIRFNRRRRRYERQGVLVEEAALAVAEQRCLADAEARARRRARDALRRAAEDVRFTAALEAEILRLFPGCPPERAHHVAVHASVRGSGRVGRSAAGRALDETAVTAALRASVRHLDTPYDELLMARVPRNRARARVAAAVEAVLAAWAAGRQP
;
A
#
# COMPACT_ATOMS: atom_id res chain seq x y z
N MET A 1 12.36 -12.99 -30.13
CA MET A 1 11.22 -13.61 -29.43
C MET A 1 10.51 -12.61 -28.52
N PHE A 2 9.18 -12.67 -28.38
CA PHE A 2 8.42 -11.86 -27.41
C PHE A 2 8.18 -12.64 -26.12
N LEU A 3 8.64 -12.10 -24.99
CA LEU A 3 8.40 -12.61 -23.65
C LEU A 3 7.36 -11.73 -22.93
N PRO A 4 6.15 -12.25 -22.62
CA PRO A 4 5.16 -11.50 -21.87
C PRO A 4 5.64 -11.21 -20.45
N ARG A 5 5.13 -10.11 -19.86
CA ARG A 5 5.34 -9.82 -18.44
C ARG A 5 4.74 -10.92 -17.56
N GLY A 6 5.39 -11.26 -16.45
CA GLY A 6 4.82 -12.17 -15.44
C GLY A 6 5.87 -12.74 -14.51
N ASP A 7 6.88 -13.38 -15.08
CA ASP A 7 8.03 -13.86 -14.31
C ASP A 7 9.15 -12.80 -14.32
N THR A 8 9.35 -12.16 -13.17
CA THR A 8 10.39 -11.14 -13.00
C THR A 8 11.80 -11.70 -13.11
N ALA A 9 12.04 -12.93 -12.64
CA ALA A 9 13.35 -13.55 -12.74
C ALA A 9 13.68 -13.91 -14.19
N LEU A 10 12.73 -14.52 -14.90
CA LEU A 10 12.89 -14.87 -16.31
C LEU A 10 13.06 -13.62 -17.18
N THR A 11 12.21 -12.60 -17.00
CA THR A 11 12.29 -11.36 -17.77
C THR A 11 13.60 -10.62 -17.54
N ARG A 12 14.12 -10.61 -16.30
CA ARG A 12 15.40 -9.99 -15.98
C ARG A 12 16.54 -10.75 -16.65
N ARG A 13 16.58 -12.07 -16.49
CA ARG A 13 17.64 -12.93 -17.04
C ARG A 13 17.64 -12.95 -18.56
N ALA A 14 16.49 -13.06 -19.21
CA ALA A 14 16.41 -13.04 -20.66
C ALA A 14 16.94 -11.72 -21.25
N ARG A 15 16.76 -10.59 -20.55
CA ARG A 15 17.38 -9.31 -20.95
C ARG A 15 18.89 -9.25 -20.67
N GLU A 16 19.36 -9.85 -19.59
CA GLU A 16 20.79 -9.94 -19.25
C GLU A 16 21.56 -10.81 -20.26
N GLU A 17 20.94 -11.90 -20.73
CA GLU A 17 21.53 -12.84 -21.69
C GLU A 17 21.37 -12.39 -23.15
N SER A 18 20.50 -11.42 -23.45
CA SER A 18 20.31 -10.94 -24.82
C SER A 18 21.28 -9.81 -25.13
N THR A 19 21.89 -9.84 -26.31
CA THR A 19 22.67 -8.70 -26.81
C THR A 19 21.76 -7.52 -27.13
N LEU A 20 20.61 -7.79 -27.78
CA LEU A 20 19.57 -6.80 -28.02
C LEU A 20 18.29 -7.12 -27.25
N SER A 21 17.75 -6.12 -26.53
CA SER A 21 16.42 -6.23 -25.94
C SER A 21 15.61 -4.94 -26.08
N ALA A 22 14.29 -5.06 -26.27
CA ALA A 22 13.39 -3.92 -26.35
C ALA A 22 12.18 -4.10 -25.42
N VAL A 23 11.81 -3.05 -24.71
CA VAL A 23 10.62 -3.08 -23.83
C VAL A 23 9.38 -2.80 -24.65
N VAL A 24 8.40 -3.70 -24.57
CA VAL A 24 7.11 -3.53 -25.25
C VAL A 24 6.13 -2.85 -24.30
N ILE A 25 5.58 -1.71 -24.71
CA ILE A 25 4.58 -0.94 -23.96
C ILE A 25 3.30 -0.81 -24.77
N ARG A 26 2.18 -0.64 -24.07
CA ARG A 26 0.88 -0.35 -24.68
C ARG A 26 0.17 0.74 -23.89
N PHE A 27 -0.45 1.68 -24.57
CA PHE A 27 -1.25 2.71 -23.91
C PHE A 27 -2.56 2.12 -23.36
N ASN A 28 -2.79 2.26 -22.05
CA ASN A 28 -4.03 1.87 -21.41
C ASN A 28 -4.98 3.08 -21.36
N ARG A 29 -6.00 3.10 -22.22
CA ARG A 29 -6.96 4.21 -22.34
C ARG A 29 -7.75 4.45 -21.05
N ARG A 30 -8.14 3.39 -20.33
CA ARG A 30 -8.92 3.49 -19.08
C ARG A 30 -8.10 4.14 -17.97
N ARG A 31 -6.80 3.84 -17.87
CA ARG A 31 -5.90 4.39 -16.86
C ARG A 31 -5.05 5.57 -17.35
N ARG A 32 -5.24 5.98 -18.61
CA ARG A 32 -4.53 7.10 -19.29
C ARG A 32 -3.01 7.06 -19.11
N ARG A 33 -2.39 5.89 -19.25
CA ARG A 33 -0.94 5.72 -19.09
C ARG A 33 -0.40 4.56 -19.92
N TYR A 34 0.88 4.59 -20.26
CA TYR A 34 1.57 3.45 -20.85
C TYR A 34 1.79 2.34 -19.81
N GLU A 35 1.52 1.10 -20.21
CA GLU A 35 1.75 -0.09 -19.40
C GLU A 35 2.69 -1.04 -20.13
N ARG A 36 3.73 -1.49 -19.42
CA ARG A 36 4.64 -2.53 -19.92
C ARG A 36 3.87 -3.82 -20.16
N GLN A 37 4.00 -4.38 -21.36
CA GLN A 37 3.39 -5.64 -21.79
C GLN A 37 4.37 -6.81 -21.72
N GLY A 38 5.65 -6.57 -21.97
CA GLY A 38 6.67 -7.60 -22.05
C GLY A 38 7.98 -7.05 -22.57
N VAL A 39 8.83 -7.93 -23.08
CA VAL A 39 10.12 -7.59 -23.71
C VAL A 39 10.34 -8.43 -24.97
N LEU A 40 10.99 -7.83 -25.96
CA LEU A 40 11.60 -8.56 -27.06
C LEU A 40 13.03 -8.90 -26.67
N VAL A 41 13.39 -10.17 -26.82
CA VAL A 41 14.69 -10.75 -26.46
C VAL A 41 15.11 -11.77 -27.53
N GLU A 42 16.39 -12.09 -27.57
CA GLU A 42 16.92 -13.15 -28.44
C GLU A 42 16.39 -14.52 -27.98
N GLU A 43 16.12 -15.41 -28.93
CA GLU A 43 15.57 -16.75 -28.62
C GLU A 43 16.57 -17.61 -27.83
N ALA A 44 17.84 -17.59 -28.24
CA ALA A 44 18.92 -18.28 -27.52
C ALA A 44 19.07 -17.76 -26.07
N ALA A 45 19.00 -16.43 -25.90
CA ALA A 45 19.04 -15.80 -24.59
C ALA A 45 17.85 -16.19 -23.69
N LEU A 46 16.66 -16.33 -24.27
CA LEU A 46 15.48 -16.81 -23.54
C LEU A 46 15.67 -18.26 -23.07
N ALA A 47 16.17 -19.14 -23.93
CA ALA A 47 16.42 -20.54 -23.58
C ALA A 47 17.44 -20.69 -22.42
N VAL A 48 18.55 -19.94 -22.47
CA VAL A 48 19.53 -19.91 -21.37
C VAL A 48 18.88 -19.37 -20.08
N ALA A 49 18.08 -18.32 -20.18
CA ALA A 49 17.39 -17.75 -19.03
C ALA A 49 16.38 -18.73 -18.39
N GLU A 50 15.66 -19.51 -19.20
CA GLU A 50 14.74 -20.56 -18.72
C GLU A 50 15.48 -21.66 -17.96
N GLN A 51 16.60 -22.16 -18.51
CA GLN A 51 17.43 -23.16 -17.85
C GLN A 51 17.96 -22.65 -16.50
N ARG A 52 18.48 -21.41 -16.47
CA ARG A 52 18.93 -20.76 -15.22
C ARG A 52 17.78 -20.62 -14.22
N CYS A 53 16.57 -20.29 -14.68
CA CYS A 53 15.37 -20.20 -13.83
C CYS A 53 14.94 -21.55 -13.26
N LEU A 54 15.00 -22.63 -14.04
CA LEU A 54 14.69 -23.96 -13.56
C LEU A 54 15.71 -24.41 -12.50
N ALA A 55 17.00 -24.19 -12.76
CA ALA A 55 18.09 -24.60 -11.88
C ALA A 55 17.99 -24.02 -10.45
N ASP A 56 17.44 -22.81 -10.28
CA ASP A 56 17.32 -22.17 -8.97
C ASP A 56 15.87 -21.99 -8.49
N ALA A 57 14.90 -22.62 -9.15
CA ALA A 57 13.47 -22.47 -8.85
C ALA A 57 13.13 -22.78 -7.40
N GLU A 58 13.61 -23.91 -6.87
CA GLU A 58 13.37 -24.31 -5.50
C GLU A 58 14.00 -23.35 -4.49
N ALA A 59 15.25 -22.96 -4.69
CA ALA A 59 15.95 -22.03 -3.81
C ALA A 59 15.22 -20.68 -3.74
N ARG A 60 14.73 -20.18 -4.88
CA ARG A 60 13.89 -18.98 -4.95
C ARG A 60 12.54 -19.18 -4.26
N ALA A 61 11.88 -20.31 -4.44
CA ALA A 61 10.61 -20.61 -3.78
C ALA A 61 10.75 -20.63 -2.25
N ARG A 62 11.78 -21.33 -1.73
CA ARG A 62 12.08 -21.37 -0.29
C ARG A 62 12.40 -19.98 0.27
N ARG A 63 13.19 -19.18 -0.46
CA ARG A 63 13.46 -17.78 -0.07
C ARG A 63 12.19 -16.94 -0.02
N ARG A 64 11.32 -17.04 -1.04
CA ARG A 64 10.03 -16.33 -1.07
C ARG A 64 9.14 -16.73 0.10
N ALA A 65 9.07 -18.02 0.44
CA ALA A 65 8.29 -18.51 1.57
C ALA A 65 8.81 -17.93 2.90
N ARG A 66 10.12 -18.01 3.15
CA ARG A 66 10.73 -17.41 4.36
C ARG A 66 10.51 -15.90 4.43
N ASP A 67 10.69 -15.21 3.31
CA ASP A 67 10.47 -13.77 3.26
C ASP A 67 9.00 -13.40 3.46
N ALA A 68 8.05 -14.23 3.01
CA ALA A 68 6.62 -14.03 3.26
C ALA A 68 6.29 -14.15 4.74
N LEU A 69 6.84 -15.16 5.43
CA LEU A 69 6.71 -15.31 6.88
C LEU A 69 7.30 -14.12 7.63
N ARG A 70 8.53 -13.72 7.29
CA ARG A 70 9.19 -12.54 7.90
C ARG A 70 8.35 -11.29 7.71
N ARG A 71 7.82 -11.10 6.50
CA ARG A 71 6.95 -9.98 6.15
C ARG A 71 5.63 -9.97 6.92
N ALA A 72 5.01 -11.12 7.13
CA ALA A 72 3.79 -11.23 7.94
C ALA A 72 4.06 -10.84 9.39
N ALA A 73 5.18 -11.31 9.97
CA ALA A 73 5.58 -10.94 11.31
C ALA A 73 5.94 -9.45 11.45
N GLU A 74 6.53 -8.83 10.43
CA GLU A 74 6.73 -7.37 10.37
C GLU A 74 5.40 -6.62 10.31
N ASP A 75 4.40 -7.12 9.58
CA ASP A 75 3.10 -6.46 9.45
C ASP A 75 2.30 -6.46 10.75
N VAL A 76 2.35 -7.57 11.50
CA VAL A 76 1.77 -7.63 12.85
C VAL A 76 2.45 -6.61 13.77
N ARG A 77 3.79 -6.58 13.79
CA ARG A 77 4.56 -5.64 14.62
C ARG A 77 4.29 -4.19 14.25
N PHE A 78 4.21 -3.89 12.95
CA PHE A 78 3.91 -2.54 12.49
C PHE A 78 2.50 -2.10 12.88
N THR A 79 1.51 -3.01 12.76
CA THR A 79 0.13 -2.72 13.17
C THR A 79 0.06 -2.41 14.67
N ALA A 80 0.69 -3.24 15.51
CA ALA A 80 0.74 -3.00 16.95
C ALA A 80 1.46 -1.69 17.31
N ALA A 81 2.57 -1.36 16.64
CA ALA A 81 3.30 -0.12 16.86
C ALA A 81 2.49 1.12 16.45
N LEU A 82 1.75 1.04 15.34
CA LEU A 82 0.85 2.11 14.90
C LEU A 82 -0.31 2.32 15.87
N GLU A 83 -0.89 1.23 16.39
CA GLU A 83 -1.93 1.29 17.42
C GLU A 83 -1.42 1.97 18.70
N ALA A 84 -0.25 1.56 19.19
CA ALA A 84 0.38 2.17 20.35
C ALA A 84 0.66 3.67 20.13
N GLU A 85 1.12 4.04 18.95
CA GLU A 85 1.39 5.45 18.62
C GLU A 85 0.10 6.29 18.54
N ILE A 86 -0.98 5.73 18.01
CA ILE A 86 -2.30 6.36 18.03
C ILE A 86 -2.72 6.66 19.47
N LEU A 87 -2.63 5.68 20.36
CA LEU A 87 -3.02 5.83 21.76
C LEU A 87 -2.10 6.80 22.52
N ARG A 88 -0.83 6.89 22.12
CA ARG A 88 0.12 7.87 22.67
C ARG A 88 -0.23 9.31 22.28
N LEU A 89 -0.56 9.54 21.01
CA LEU A 89 -0.89 10.86 20.48
C LEU A 89 -2.31 11.32 20.82
N PHE A 90 -3.24 10.36 20.94
CA PHE A 90 -4.67 10.61 21.15
C PHE A 90 -5.18 9.73 22.31
N PRO A 91 -4.82 10.04 23.57
CA PRO A 91 -5.13 9.20 24.72
C PRO A 91 -6.63 9.03 25.01
N GLY A 92 -7.48 9.93 24.52
CA GLY A 92 -8.94 9.81 24.61
C GLY A 92 -9.60 8.97 23.50
N CYS A 93 -8.81 8.48 22.53
CA CYS A 93 -9.30 7.60 21.47
C CYS A 93 -9.65 6.22 22.05
N PRO A 94 -10.85 5.67 21.78
CA PRO A 94 -11.19 4.33 22.24
C PRO A 94 -10.18 3.27 21.73
N PRO A 95 -9.73 2.33 22.58
CA PRO A 95 -8.77 1.29 22.18
C PRO A 95 -9.21 0.50 20.93
N GLU A 96 -10.48 0.13 20.86
CA GLU A 96 -11.04 -0.59 19.72
C GLU A 96 -10.97 0.26 18.43
N ARG A 97 -11.21 1.57 18.56
CA ARG A 97 -11.11 2.50 17.43
C ARG A 97 -9.66 2.62 16.96
N ALA A 98 -8.70 2.76 17.88
CA ALA A 98 -7.28 2.78 17.56
C ALA A 98 -6.84 1.50 16.83
N HIS A 99 -7.25 0.34 17.35
CA HIS A 99 -6.98 -0.96 16.75
C HIS A 99 -7.50 -1.06 15.30
N HIS A 100 -8.78 -0.72 15.08
CA HIS A 100 -9.38 -0.76 13.74
C HIS A 100 -8.65 0.16 12.74
N VAL A 101 -8.27 1.35 13.18
CA VAL A 101 -7.50 2.29 12.34
C VAL A 101 -6.13 1.73 12.01
N ALA A 102 -5.43 1.18 13.01
CA ALA A 102 -4.11 0.59 12.82
C ALA A 102 -4.15 -0.57 11.81
N VAL A 103 -5.08 -1.52 11.99
CA VAL A 103 -5.30 -2.64 11.07
C VAL A 103 -5.62 -2.16 9.66
N HIS A 104 -6.48 -1.16 9.52
CA HIS A 104 -6.87 -0.65 8.20
C HIS A 104 -5.73 0.10 7.50
N ALA A 105 -4.98 0.90 8.25
CA ALA A 105 -3.92 1.76 7.74
C ALA A 105 -2.61 0.99 7.46
N SER A 106 -2.38 -0.14 8.14
CA SER A 106 -1.20 -0.99 7.96
C SER A 106 -1.25 -1.88 6.70
N VAL A 107 -2.41 -2.00 6.03
CA VAL A 107 -2.57 -2.84 4.83
C VAL A 107 -1.61 -2.41 3.71
N ARG A 108 -0.71 -3.32 3.33
CA ARG A 108 0.31 -3.12 2.29
C ARG A 108 -0.28 -2.89 0.90
N GLY A 109 0.40 -2.07 0.09
CA GLY A 109 0.09 -1.90 -1.34
C GLY A 109 -1.23 -1.18 -1.65
N SER A 110 -1.94 -0.71 -0.62
CA SER A 110 -3.23 -0.03 -0.73
C SER A 110 -3.11 1.49 -1.02
N GLY A 111 -1.91 2.04 -0.95
CA GLY A 111 -1.67 3.49 -0.95
C GLY A 111 -1.89 4.15 0.42
N ARG A 112 -2.13 3.36 1.47
CA ARG A 112 -2.26 3.82 2.87
C ARG A 112 -0.90 3.87 3.59
N VAL A 113 -0.94 4.32 4.84
CA VAL A 113 0.21 4.58 5.72
C VAL A 113 1.24 3.44 5.75
N GLY A 114 0.80 2.17 5.80
CA GLY A 114 1.65 0.99 6.06
C GLY A 114 2.89 0.73 5.18
N ARG A 115 3.16 1.54 4.16
CA ARG A 115 4.46 1.53 3.42
C ARG A 115 4.99 2.91 3.01
N SER A 116 4.29 4.01 3.26
CA SER A 116 4.87 5.32 3.01
C SER A 116 6.10 5.52 3.91
N ALA A 117 7.05 6.36 3.50
CA ALA A 117 8.21 6.66 4.35
C ALA A 117 7.75 7.23 5.70
N ALA A 118 6.84 8.20 5.66
CA ALA A 118 6.19 8.78 6.83
C ALA A 118 5.46 7.72 7.68
N GLY A 119 4.70 6.82 7.06
CA GLY A 119 3.98 5.79 7.79
C GLY A 119 4.88 4.76 8.46
N ARG A 120 6.00 4.39 7.84
CA ARG A 120 7.02 3.52 8.48
C ARG A 120 7.76 4.21 9.61
N ALA A 121 7.91 5.52 9.54
CA ALA A 121 8.46 6.33 10.62
C ALA A 121 7.45 6.61 11.74
N LEU A 122 6.20 6.14 11.61
CA LEU A 122 5.09 6.48 12.51
C LEU A 122 4.97 8.01 12.68
N ASP A 123 5.17 8.74 11.58
CA ASP A 123 5.12 10.19 11.57
C ASP A 123 3.77 10.70 12.05
N GLU A 124 3.80 11.67 12.98
CA GLU A 124 2.61 12.21 13.63
C GLU A 124 1.58 12.73 12.62
N THR A 125 2.01 13.35 11.52
CA THR A 125 1.10 13.86 10.49
C THR A 125 0.42 12.71 9.75
N ALA A 126 1.15 11.61 9.49
CA ALA A 126 0.60 10.42 8.85
C ALA A 126 -0.37 9.67 9.77
N VAL A 127 -0.06 9.55 11.07
CA VAL A 127 -0.93 8.94 12.08
C VAL A 127 -2.21 9.75 12.23
N THR A 128 -2.09 11.07 12.37
CA THR A 128 -3.22 11.99 12.47
C THR A 128 -4.09 11.95 11.20
N ALA A 129 -3.49 11.84 10.01
CA ALA A 129 -4.24 11.70 8.77
C ALA A 129 -5.06 10.40 8.70
N ALA A 130 -4.55 9.30 9.26
CA ALA A 130 -5.28 8.03 9.33
C ALA A 130 -6.49 8.14 10.27
N LEU A 131 -6.33 8.71 11.46
CA LEU A 131 -7.44 8.96 12.38
C LEU A 131 -8.47 9.92 11.82
N ARG A 132 -8.03 11.04 11.24
CA ARG A 132 -8.90 12.00 10.54
C ARG A 132 -9.74 11.34 9.46
N ALA A 133 -9.14 10.42 8.69
CA ALA A 133 -9.88 9.66 7.70
C ALA A 133 -10.93 8.75 8.36
N SER A 134 -10.57 8.04 9.43
CA SER A 134 -11.50 7.21 10.21
C SER A 134 -12.68 8.02 10.73
N VAL A 135 -12.41 9.13 11.43
CA VAL A 135 -13.44 10.01 11.99
C VAL A 135 -14.36 10.56 10.92
N ARG A 136 -13.78 11.01 9.80
CA ARG A 136 -14.57 11.52 8.68
C ARG A 136 -15.58 10.48 8.17
N HIS A 137 -15.19 9.22 8.06
CA HIS A 137 -16.05 8.19 7.49
C HIS A 137 -17.05 7.61 8.51
N LEU A 138 -16.68 7.54 9.79
CA LEU A 138 -17.48 6.84 10.81
C LEU A 138 -18.31 7.78 11.68
N ASP A 139 -17.84 9.00 11.92
CA ASP A 139 -18.44 9.90 12.91
C ASP A 139 -19.08 11.14 12.24
N THR A 140 -19.17 11.16 10.90
CA THR A 140 -19.78 12.27 10.15
C THR A 140 -20.58 11.76 8.96
N PRO A 141 -21.55 12.54 8.44
CA PRO A 141 -22.34 12.19 7.25
C PRO A 141 -21.54 12.30 5.93
N TYR A 142 -20.21 12.17 5.98
CA TYR A 142 -19.35 12.30 4.80
C TYR A 142 -19.74 11.34 3.68
N ASP A 143 -20.03 10.08 4.02
CA ASP A 143 -20.38 9.06 3.03
C ASP A 143 -21.75 9.34 2.42
N GLU A 144 -22.71 9.83 3.19
CA GLU A 144 -24.01 10.30 2.69
C GLU A 144 -23.85 11.47 1.70
N LEU A 145 -22.99 12.44 2.02
CA LEU A 145 -22.68 13.56 1.12
C LEU A 145 -22.08 13.06 -0.20
N LEU A 146 -21.22 12.05 -0.16
CA LEU A 146 -20.65 11.45 -1.38
C LEU A 146 -21.73 10.72 -2.19
N MET A 147 -22.64 9.99 -1.55
CA MET A 147 -23.77 9.33 -2.22
C MET A 147 -24.74 10.34 -2.84
N ALA A 148 -24.94 11.49 -2.19
CA ALA A 148 -25.66 12.64 -2.74
C ALA A 148 -24.88 13.41 -3.84
N ARG A 149 -23.76 12.85 -4.33
CA ARG A 149 -22.90 13.42 -5.37
C ARG A 149 -22.29 14.78 -5.03
N VAL A 150 -22.19 15.13 -3.74
CA VAL A 150 -21.45 16.33 -3.33
C VAL A 150 -19.97 16.15 -3.68
N PRO A 151 -19.33 17.11 -4.35
CA PRO A 151 -17.90 17.03 -4.68
C PRO A 151 -17.04 16.82 -3.42
N ARG A 152 -16.02 15.95 -3.52
CA ARG A 152 -15.19 15.53 -2.37
C ARG A 152 -14.59 16.69 -1.58
N ASN A 153 -14.14 17.74 -2.26
CA ASN A 153 -13.60 18.94 -1.62
C ASN A 153 -14.66 19.65 -0.77
N ARG A 154 -15.89 19.79 -1.27
CA ARG A 154 -17.01 20.39 -0.53
C ARG A 154 -17.47 19.50 0.61
N ALA A 155 -17.60 18.20 0.39
CA ALA A 155 -17.97 17.26 1.44
C ALA A 155 -16.94 17.27 2.59
N ARG A 156 -15.64 17.32 2.27
CA ARG A 156 -14.56 17.45 3.26
C ARG A 156 -14.64 18.76 4.04
N ALA A 157 -14.87 19.88 3.35
CA ALA A 157 -15.01 21.18 4.01
C ALA A 157 -16.19 21.22 4.98
N ARG A 158 -17.34 20.63 4.61
CA ARG A 158 -18.54 20.59 5.46
C ARG A 158 -18.34 19.84 6.77
N VAL A 159 -17.62 18.72 6.74
CA VAL A 159 -17.41 17.88 7.92
C VAL A 159 -16.13 18.23 8.69
N ALA A 160 -15.31 19.15 8.18
CA ALA A 160 -13.99 19.46 8.74
C ALA A 160 -14.05 19.83 10.22
N ALA A 161 -14.93 20.77 10.60
CA ALA A 161 -15.05 21.22 11.99
C ALA A 161 -15.46 20.08 12.94
N ALA A 162 -16.38 19.21 12.54
CA ALA A 162 -16.80 18.05 13.33
C ALA A 162 -15.64 17.06 13.53
N VAL A 163 -14.87 16.81 12.46
CA VAL A 163 -13.69 15.93 12.54
C VAL A 163 -12.63 16.51 13.48
N GLU A 164 -12.33 17.81 13.40
CA GLU A 164 -11.35 18.44 14.29
C GLU A 164 -11.79 18.43 15.75
N ALA A 165 -13.09 18.61 16.03
CA ALA A 165 -13.62 18.57 17.38
C ALA A 165 -13.37 17.20 18.06
N VAL A 166 -13.63 16.11 17.34
CA VAL A 166 -13.36 14.74 17.82
C VAL A 166 -11.87 14.52 18.05
N LEU A 167 -11.01 14.91 17.09
CA LEU A 167 -9.56 14.74 17.22
C LEU A 167 -9.00 15.56 18.40
N ALA A 168 -9.48 16.79 18.59
CA ALA A 168 -9.08 17.65 19.70
C ALA A 168 -9.53 17.10 21.06
N ALA A 169 -10.73 16.51 21.14
CA ALA A 169 -11.21 15.83 22.34
C ALA A 169 -10.29 14.66 22.70
N TRP A 170 -9.98 13.78 21.73
CA TRP A 170 -9.10 12.64 21.95
C TRP A 170 -7.66 13.05 22.30
N ALA A 171 -7.11 14.08 21.66
CA ALA A 171 -5.78 14.61 21.98
C ALA A 171 -5.72 15.13 23.43
N ALA A 172 -6.83 15.71 23.92
CA ALA A 172 -6.94 16.19 25.30
C ALA A 172 -7.31 15.09 26.32
N GLY A 173 -7.30 13.81 25.92
CA GLY A 173 -7.63 12.68 26.81
C GLY A 173 -9.11 12.56 27.14
N ARG A 174 -9.99 13.25 26.42
CA ARG A 174 -11.44 13.18 26.62
C ARG A 174 -12.08 12.31 25.56
N GLN A 175 -13.05 11.52 25.98
CA GLN A 175 -13.96 10.85 25.06
C GLN A 175 -15.05 11.87 24.69
N PRO A 176 -15.26 12.18 23.39
CA PRO A 176 -16.28 13.11 22.93
C PRO A 176 -17.70 12.56 23.14
#